data_AF-A0A9E3I183-F1
#
_entry.id   AF-A0A9E3I183-F1
#
_cell.length_a   1.000
_cell.length_b   1.000
_cell.length_c   1.000
_cell.angle_alpha   90.00
_cell.angle_beta   90.00
_cell.angle_gamma   90.00
#
_symmetry.space_group_name_H-M   'P 1'
#
loop_
_entity.id
_entity.type
_entity.pdbx_description
1 polymer ?
#
loop_
_entity_poly.entity_id
_entity_poly.type
_entity_poly.pdbx_seq_one_letter_code
_entity_poly.pdbx_strand_id
1 'polypeptide(L)'
;MIQIGLDKKIWYVNVVVLGICLSLVSNTLAQSGGSYELSWSTIDGGGGRSSGGQYTLLGTIGQPDAAYSADGDFELLGGFLPGGPLCFVNFDHFARFAQYWLETGTGLSADLYEDEDNKVNGLDLGVFIDEWLCYCPAGWPLK
;
A
#
# COMPACT_ATOMS: atom_id res chain seq x y z
N MET A 1 -37.00 9.23 73.09
CA MET A 1 -35.58 8.82 73.08
C MET A 1 -35.56 7.29 73.12
N ILE A 2 -35.47 6.64 71.96
CA ILE A 2 -35.50 5.16 71.88
C ILE A 2 -34.05 4.68 71.98
N GLN A 3 -33.69 4.07 73.12
CA GLN A 3 -32.42 3.36 73.26
C GLN A 3 -32.53 2.02 72.52
N ILE A 4 -31.85 1.91 71.39
CA ILE A 4 -31.71 0.65 70.66
C ILE A 4 -30.67 -0.18 71.42
N GLY A 5 -31.13 -1.05 72.32
CA GLY A 5 -30.27 -2.01 73.02
C GLY A 5 -29.82 -3.10 72.06
N LEU A 6 -28.65 -2.95 71.46
CA LEU A 6 -28.04 -4.01 70.66
C LEU A 6 -27.60 -5.14 71.60
N ASP A 7 -28.15 -6.34 71.42
CA ASP A 7 -27.72 -7.55 72.14
C ASP A 7 -26.23 -7.79 71.81
N LYS A 8 -25.40 -7.86 72.86
CA LYS A 8 -23.95 -8.09 72.73
C LYS A 8 -23.64 -9.33 71.89
N LYS A 9 -24.50 -10.37 71.93
CA LYS A 9 -24.36 -11.57 71.11
C LYS A 9 -24.54 -11.27 69.62
N ILE A 10 -25.53 -10.46 69.27
CA ILE A 10 -25.78 -10.01 67.88
C ILE A 10 -24.62 -9.14 67.38
N TRP A 11 -24.05 -8.30 68.25
CA TRP A 11 -22.86 -7.51 67.92
C TRP A 11 -21.65 -8.38 67.55
N TYR A 12 -21.31 -9.38 68.38
CA TYR A 12 -20.19 -10.28 68.09
C TYR A 12 -20.39 -11.10 66.82
N VAL A 13 -21.62 -11.58 66.56
CA VAL A 13 -21.93 -12.32 65.33
C VAL A 13 -21.72 -11.44 64.10
N ASN A 14 -22.20 -10.19 64.13
CA ASN A 14 -22.00 -9.27 63.00
C ASN A 14 -20.53 -8.92 62.77
N VAL A 15 -19.74 -8.73 63.83
CA VAL A 15 -18.29 -8.47 63.72
C VAL A 15 -17.56 -9.67 63.12
N VAL A 16 -17.92 -10.89 63.53
CA VAL A 16 -17.32 -12.12 62.98
C VAL A 16 -17.71 -12.31 61.52
N VAL A 17 -19.00 -12.13 61.18
CA VAL A 17 -19.48 -12.23 59.79
C VAL A 17 -18.79 -11.19 58.90
N LEU A 18 -18.67 -9.95 59.36
CA LEU A 18 -17.96 -8.90 58.63
C LEU A 18 -16.48 -9.25 58.43
N GLY A 19 -15.81 -9.78 59.45
CA GLY A 19 -14.43 -10.25 59.37
C GLY A 19 -14.24 -11.38 58.34
N ILE A 20 -15.17 -12.34 58.31
CA ILE A 20 -15.17 -13.43 57.32
C ILE A 20 -15.40 -12.87 55.91
N CYS A 21 -16.38 -11.99 55.72
CA CYS A 21 -16.63 -11.34 54.43
C CYS A 21 -15.42 -10.55 53.93
N LEU A 22 -14.73 -9.82 54.81
CA LEU A 22 -13.51 -9.08 54.49
C LEU A 22 -12.34 -10.01 54.12
N SER A 23 -12.23 -11.20 54.73
CA SER A 23 -11.20 -12.17 54.35
C SER A 23 -11.45 -12.85 52.99
N LEU A 24 -12.70 -12.90 52.53
CA LEU A 24 -13.07 -13.54 51.27
C LEU A 24 -12.80 -12.67 50.02
N VAL A 25 -12.63 -11.35 50.19
CA VAL A 25 -12.37 -10.40 49.08
C VAL A 25 -10.88 -10.19 48.78
N SER A 26 -9.96 -10.76 49.56
CA SER A 26 -8.51 -10.50 49.44
C SER A 26 -7.80 -11.21 48.27
N ASN A 27 -8.50 -12.05 47.49
CA ASN A 27 -7.89 -12.81 46.39
C ASN A 27 -8.30 -12.31 45.00
N THR A 28 -8.27 -11.00 44.77
CA THR A 28 -8.22 -10.48 43.39
C THR A 28 -6.79 -10.64 42.87
N LEU A 29 -6.47 -11.83 42.37
CA LEU A 29 -5.28 -12.03 41.56
C LEU A 29 -5.47 -11.20 40.29
N ALA A 30 -4.76 -10.08 40.18
CA ALA A 30 -4.61 -9.39 38.90
C ALA A 30 -3.97 -10.41 37.95
N GLN A 31 -4.77 -10.97 37.02
CA GLN A 31 -4.24 -11.82 35.97
C GLN A 31 -3.37 -10.95 35.06
N SER A 32 -2.09 -10.80 35.40
CA SER A 32 -1.07 -10.48 34.41
C SER A 32 -0.96 -11.71 33.52
N GLY A 33 -1.44 -11.61 32.28
CA GLY A 33 -1.59 -12.73 31.34
C GLY A 33 -0.28 -13.38 30.92
N GLY A 34 0.46 -13.99 31.86
CA GLY A 34 1.77 -14.56 31.64
C GLY A 34 2.86 -13.51 31.38
N SER A 35 4.07 -13.99 31.09
CA SER A 35 5.11 -13.16 30.49
C SER A 35 4.66 -12.72 29.10
N TYR A 36 4.47 -11.42 28.89
CA TYR A 36 4.32 -10.83 27.56
C TYR A 36 5.65 -11.02 26.81
N GLU A 37 5.77 -12.14 26.10
CA GLU A 37 6.89 -12.35 25.19
C GLU A 37 6.49 -11.77 23.83
N LEU A 38 6.95 -10.54 23.56
CA LEU A 38 6.91 -9.98 22.22
C LEU A 38 8.07 -10.61 21.45
N SER A 39 7.81 -11.71 20.75
CA SER A 39 8.77 -12.26 19.81
C SER A 39 8.88 -11.30 18.62
N TRP A 40 10.02 -10.61 18.53
CA TRP A 40 10.34 -9.76 17.39
C TRP A 40 11.09 -10.59 16.35
N SER A 41 10.82 -10.32 15.09
CA SER A 41 11.59 -10.84 13.96
C SER A 41 11.82 -9.70 12.98
N THR A 42 12.97 -9.71 12.33
CA THR A 42 13.25 -8.89 11.14
C THR A 42 13.23 -9.81 9.92
N ILE A 43 12.64 -9.34 8.82
CA ILE A 43 12.92 -9.91 7.51
C ILE A 43 14.06 -9.09 6.92
N ASP A 44 15.28 -9.54 7.19
CA ASP A 44 16.48 -8.93 6.63
C ASP A 44 16.67 -9.47 5.21
N GLY A 45 16.52 -8.62 4.20
CA GLY A 45 16.63 -9.01 2.79
C GLY A 45 15.33 -8.91 2.01
N GLY A 46 14.61 -7.79 2.15
CA GLY A 46 13.38 -7.50 1.45
C GLY A 46 13.55 -7.27 -0.06
N GLY A 47 14.40 -8.02 -0.77
CA GLY A 47 14.68 -7.84 -2.19
C GLY A 47 16.14 -8.08 -2.61
N GLY A 48 16.44 -7.79 -3.88
CA GLY A 48 17.80 -7.85 -4.42
C GLY A 48 17.88 -7.90 -5.94
N ARG A 49 19.11 -7.83 -6.45
CA ARG A 49 19.42 -8.08 -7.86
C ARG A 49 19.78 -9.55 -8.05
N SER A 50 19.08 -10.24 -8.93
CA SER A 50 19.42 -11.59 -9.40
C SER A 50 19.78 -11.54 -10.88
N SER A 51 20.67 -12.43 -11.34
CA SER A 51 21.09 -12.48 -12.75
C SER A 51 21.29 -13.90 -13.23
N GLY A 52 21.00 -14.14 -14.51
CA GLY A 52 21.23 -15.43 -15.18
C GLY A 52 21.27 -15.25 -16.70
N GLY A 53 22.35 -15.70 -17.34
CA GLY A 53 22.57 -15.47 -18.77
C GLY A 53 22.66 -13.96 -19.09
N GLN A 54 21.85 -13.51 -20.04
CA GLN A 54 21.72 -12.09 -20.43
C GLN A 54 20.71 -11.31 -19.55
N TYR A 55 20.03 -11.99 -18.63
CA TYR A 55 18.92 -11.40 -17.88
C TYR A 55 19.32 -10.98 -16.48
N THR A 56 18.75 -9.87 -16.03
CA THR A 56 18.80 -9.41 -14.65
C THR A 56 17.39 -9.15 -14.16
N LEU A 57 17.09 -9.64 -12.96
CA LEU A 57 15.89 -9.33 -12.21
C LEU A 57 16.22 -8.44 -11.00
N LEU A 58 15.39 -7.43 -10.75
CA LEU A 58 15.38 -6.65 -9.52
C LEU A 58 14.06 -6.93 -8.81
N GLY A 59 14.11 -7.39 -7.57
CA GLY A 59 12.93 -7.73 -6.77
C GLY A 59 12.95 -7.08 -5.40
N THR A 60 11.77 -6.99 -4.79
CA THR A 60 11.55 -6.51 -3.42
C THR A 60 10.52 -7.41 -2.73
N ILE A 61 10.62 -7.58 -1.41
CA ILE A 61 9.71 -8.36 -0.55
C ILE A 61 9.29 -7.45 0.60
N GLY A 62 8.01 -7.48 0.95
CA GLY A 62 7.49 -6.71 2.09
C GLY A 62 7.36 -5.21 1.83
N GLN A 63 7.31 -4.79 0.56
CA GLN A 63 7.01 -3.40 0.24
C GLN A 63 5.54 -3.13 0.63
N PRO A 64 5.25 -2.16 1.52
CA PRO A 64 3.88 -1.74 1.76
C PRO A 64 3.26 -1.25 0.45
N ASP A 65 1.93 -1.33 0.33
CA ASP A 65 1.24 -0.78 -0.84
C ASP A 65 1.55 0.72 -0.91
N ALA A 66 2.43 1.06 -1.84
CA ALA A 66 2.96 2.38 -2.07
C ALA A 66 2.54 2.75 -3.47
N ALA A 67 1.69 3.76 -3.57
CA ALA A 67 1.06 4.16 -4.81
C ALA A 67 1.63 5.47 -5.33
N TYR A 68 1.24 5.77 -6.56
CA TYR A 68 1.38 7.09 -7.15
C TYR A 68 0.49 8.11 -6.43
N SER A 69 1.02 9.31 -6.27
CA SER A 69 0.27 10.49 -5.85
C SER A 69 0.73 11.69 -6.66
N ALA A 70 -0.19 12.58 -7.04
CA ALA A 70 0.16 13.80 -7.75
C ALA A 70 -0.70 14.97 -7.27
N ASP A 71 -0.10 16.15 -7.29
CA ASP A 71 -0.75 17.42 -7.01
C ASP A 71 -0.03 18.56 -7.76
N GLY A 72 -0.79 19.36 -8.51
CA GLY A 72 -0.24 20.37 -9.43
C GLY A 72 0.76 19.78 -10.42
N ASP A 73 1.94 20.38 -10.50
CA ASP A 73 3.04 19.95 -11.38
C ASP A 73 3.95 18.89 -10.73
N PHE A 74 3.58 18.36 -9.56
CA PHE A 74 4.41 17.43 -8.79
C PHE A 74 3.82 16.03 -8.75
N GLU A 75 4.70 15.05 -8.92
CA GLU A 75 4.38 13.62 -8.83
C GLU A 75 5.27 12.95 -7.78
N LEU A 76 4.68 12.06 -6.99
CA LEU A 76 5.36 11.20 -6.04
C LEU A 76 5.09 9.75 -6.41
N LEU A 77 6.17 9.03 -6.71
CA LEU A 77 6.14 7.59 -6.92
C LEU A 77 6.55 6.92 -5.61
N GLY A 78 5.58 6.32 -4.92
CA GLY A 78 5.83 5.57 -3.71
C GLY A 78 6.50 4.21 -4.00
N GLY A 79 7.38 3.79 -3.09
CA GLY A 79 7.94 2.44 -3.11
C GLY A 79 9.46 2.35 -3.30
N PHE A 80 10.02 1.18 -2.96
CA PHE A 80 11.42 0.85 -3.28
C PHE A 80 11.56 0.52 -4.77
N LEU A 81 10.66 -0.32 -5.27
CA LEU A 81 10.29 -0.33 -6.68
C LEU A 81 9.11 0.63 -6.82
N PRO A 82 9.26 1.76 -7.54
CA PRO A 82 8.18 2.73 -7.67
C PRO A 82 6.97 2.05 -8.31
N GLY A 83 5.90 1.93 -7.53
CA GLY A 83 4.60 1.47 -7.99
C GLY A 83 3.86 2.66 -8.58
N GLY A 84 4.00 2.89 -9.88
CA GLY A 84 3.33 4.02 -10.51
C GLY A 84 2.73 3.67 -11.86
N PRO A 85 1.69 4.38 -12.29
CA PRO A 85 1.42 4.51 -13.70
C PRO A 85 2.56 5.31 -14.33
N LEU A 86 3.19 4.71 -15.33
CA LEU A 86 4.25 5.29 -16.12
C LEU A 86 3.65 6.24 -17.15
N CYS A 87 3.24 7.43 -16.72
CA CYS A 87 2.59 8.47 -17.52
C CYS A 87 1.26 8.05 -18.19
N PHE A 88 0.22 8.85 -17.96
CA PHE A 88 -1.10 8.58 -18.50
C PHE A 88 -1.23 9.19 -19.90
N VAL A 89 -1.21 8.35 -20.92
CA VAL A 89 -1.56 8.80 -22.28
C VAL A 89 -3.06 9.10 -22.31
N ASN A 90 -3.40 10.36 -22.51
CA ASN A 90 -4.78 10.83 -22.65
C ASN A 90 -4.99 11.39 -24.07
N PHE A 91 -6.21 11.84 -24.37
CA PHE A 91 -6.54 12.36 -25.71
C PHE A 91 -5.73 13.62 -26.10
N ASP A 92 -5.24 14.41 -25.14
CA ASP A 92 -4.39 15.58 -25.43
C ASP A 92 -3.00 15.14 -25.91
N HIS A 93 -2.41 14.13 -25.26
CA HIS A 93 -1.13 13.54 -25.69
C HIS A 93 -1.24 12.94 -27.11
N PHE A 94 -2.38 12.31 -27.43
CA PHE A 94 -2.65 11.81 -28.78
C PHE A 94 -2.74 12.93 -29.82
N ALA A 95 -3.45 14.02 -29.50
CA ALA A 95 -3.57 15.17 -30.38
C ALA A 95 -2.21 15.84 -30.63
N ARG A 96 -1.37 15.97 -29.59
CA ARG A 96 -0.02 16.52 -29.71
C ARG A 96 0.91 15.60 -30.49
N PHE A 97 0.78 14.28 -30.36
CA PHE A 97 1.53 13.32 -31.17
C PHE A 97 1.21 13.48 -32.65
N ALA A 98 -0.08 13.54 -32.98
CA ALA A 98 -0.53 13.77 -34.35
C ALA A 98 -0.03 15.11 -34.91
N GLN A 99 -0.05 16.19 -34.11
CA GLN A 99 0.49 17.50 -34.52
C GLN A 99 2.02 17.47 -34.70
N TYR A 100 2.76 16.91 -33.76
CA TYR A 100 4.22 16.81 -33.84
C TYR A 100 4.65 15.97 -35.03
N TRP A 101 3.90 14.92 -35.36
CA TRP A 101 4.13 14.09 -36.55
C TRP A 101 3.96 14.89 -37.84
N LEU A 102 2.94 15.76 -37.92
CA LEU A 102 2.72 16.63 -39.07
C LEU A 102 3.85 17.67 -39.24
N GLU A 103 4.49 18.09 -38.15
CA GLU A 103 5.53 19.13 -38.15
C GLU A 103 6.95 18.58 -38.33
N THR A 104 7.25 17.40 -37.77
CA THR A 104 8.63 16.84 -37.70
C THR A 104 8.83 15.55 -38.46
N GLY A 105 7.78 15.02 -39.10
CA GLY A 105 7.77 13.72 -39.78
C GLY A 105 9.03 13.50 -40.63
N THR A 106 9.81 12.48 -40.27
CA THR A 106 11.06 12.07 -40.93
C THR A 106 10.82 11.37 -42.28
N GLY A 107 9.59 11.40 -42.80
CA GLY A 107 9.14 10.60 -43.94
C GLY A 107 8.87 9.13 -43.59
N LEU A 108 8.91 8.76 -42.31
CA LEU A 108 8.43 7.45 -41.84
C LEU A 108 6.90 7.41 -41.93
N SER A 109 6.34 6.27 -42.34
CA SER A 109 4.90 6.06 -42.37
C SER A 109 4.37 5.94 -40.94
N ALA A 110 3.20 6.51 -40.63
CA ALA A 110 2.49 6.27 -39.37
C ALA A 110 1.75 4.92 -39.37
N ASP A 111 2.00 4.14 -40.42
CA ASP A 111 1.66 2.74 -40.59
C ASP A 111 2.61 1.90 -39.73
N LEU A 112 2.29 1.81 -38.45
CA LEU A 112 3.05 1.08 -37.44
C LEU A 112 2.73 -0.41 -37.48
N TYR A 113 1.64 -0.78 -38.12
CA TYR A 113 1.21 -2.14 -38.33
C TYR A 113 1.33 -2.49 -39.81
N GLU A 114 2.33 -3.30 -40.16
CA GLU A 114 2.49 -3.76 -41.56
C GLU A 114 1.28 -4.62 -41.97
N ASP A 115 0.33 -4.00 -42.67
CA ASP A 115 -0.78 -4.66 -43.34
C ASP A 115 -0.73 -4.45 -44.86
N GLU A 116 -1.66 -5.08 -45.58
CA GLU A 116 -1.66 -5.04 -47.05
C GLU A 116 -2.06 -3.66 -47.62
N ASP A 117 -2.61 -2.76 -46.81
CA ASP A 117 -3.20 -1.51 -47.30
C ASP A 117 -2.34 -0.26 -47.06
N ASN A 118 -1.31 -0.35 -46.24
CA ASN A 118 -0.38 0.72 -45.87
C ASN A 118 -1.11 2.00 -45.43
N LYS A 119 -2.29 1.87 -44.80
CA LYS A 119 -3.08 3.00 -44.33
C LYS A 119 -3.11 3.03 -42.82
N VAL A 120 -2.76 4.19 -42.30
CA VAL A 120 -2.97 4.57 -40.90
C VAL A 120 -4.44 4.37 -40.50
N ASN A 121 -4.70 3.36 -39.69
CA ASN A 121 -6.02 2.93 -39.27
C ASN A 121 -6.03 2.47 -37.80
N GLY A 122 -7.08 1.74 -37.40
CA GLY A 122 -7.24 1.29 -36.02
C GLY A 122 -6.20 0.23 -35.59
N LEU A 123 -5.58 -0.48 -36.53
CA LEU A 123 -4.56 -1.48 -36.27
C LEU A 123 -3.23 -0.83 -35.87
N ASP A 124 -2.83 0.26 -36.54
CA ASP A 124 -1.67 1.08 -36.16
C ASP A 124 -1.84 1.69 -34.78
N LEU A 125 -3.05 2.20 -34.53
CA LEU A 125 -3.42 2.71 -33.22
C LEU A 125 -3.36 1.60 -32.16
N GLY A 126 -3.72 0.36 -32.50
CA GLY A 126 -3.60 -0.80 -31.63
C GLY A 126 -2.15 -1.09 -31.26
N VAL A 127 -1.23 -1.11 -32.23
CA VAL A 127 0.21 -1.29 -31.98
C VAL A 127 0.77 -0.16 -31.10
N PHE A 128 0.39 1.08 -31.42
CA PHE A 128 0.77 2.23 -30.61
C PHE A 128 0.23 2.11 -29.19
N ILE A 129 -1.01 1.68 -29.02
CA ILE A 129 -1.60 1.49 -27.69
C ILE A 129 -0.90 0.36 -26.95
N ASP A 130 -0.69 -0.81 -27.55
CA ASP A 130 -0.08 -1.97 -26.88
C ASP A 130 1.36 -1.68 -26.40
N GLU A 131 2.14 -0.96 -27.19
CA GLU A 131 3.51 -0.58 -26.82
C GLU A 131 3.54 0.54 -25.75
N TRP A 132 2.47 1.34 -25.61
CA TRP A 132 2.47 2.59 -24.82
C TRP A 132 1.51 2.57 -23.63
N LEU A 133 0.60 1.60 -23.50
CA LEU A 133 -0.37 1.50 -22.39
C LEU A 133 0.29 1.15 -21.05
N CYS A 134 1.60 0.94 -21.01
CA CYS A 134 2.30 0.51 -19.81
C CYS A 134 3.59 1.29 -19.50
N TYR A 135 4.17 2.09 -20.43
CA TYR A 135 5.44 2.81 -20.17
C TYR A 135 5.66 4.02 -21.11
N CYS A 136 5.82 5.23 -20.57
CA CYS A 136 6.32 6.39 -21.32
C CYS A 136 7.86 6.45 -21.33
N PRO A 137 8.53 6.49 -22.50
CA PRO A 137 10.00 6.59 -22.57
C PRO A 137 10.56 7.83 -21.85
N ALA A 138 11.75 7.70 -21.25
CA ALA A 138 12.43 8.80 -20.60
C ALA A 138 12.80 9.91 -21.61
N GLY A 139 12.40 11.16 -21.34
CA GLY A 139 12.67 12.31 -22.21
C GLY A 139 11.67 12.54 -23.34
N TRP A 140 10.49 11.88 -23.30
CA TRP A 140 9.45 12.07 -24.31
C TRP A 140 8.92 13.53 -24.33
N PRO A 141 9.00 14.25 -25.47
CA PRO A 141 8.55 15.64 -25.60
C PRO A 141 7.06 15.93 -25.41
N LEU A 142 6.20 14.90 -25.29
CA LEU A 142 4.74 15.06 -25.20
C LEU A 142 4.17 14.73 -23.81
N LYS A 143 5.03 14.71 -22.78
CA LYS A 143 4.62 14.79 -21.37
C LYS A 143 3.95 16.12 -21.05
#